data_AF-A0A554JUA9-F1
#
_entry.id   AF-A0A554JUA9-F1
#
_cell.length_a   1.000
_cell.length_b   1.000
_cell.length_c   1.000
_cell.angle_alpha   90.00
_cell.angle_beta   90.00
_cell.angle_gamma   90.00
#
_symmetry.space_group_name_H-M   'P 1'
#
loop_
_entity.id
_entity.type
_entity.pdbx_description
1 polymer ?
#
loop_
_entity_poly.entity_id
_entity_poly.type
_entity_poly.pdbx_seq_one_letter_code
_entity_poly.pdbx_strand_id
1 'polypeptide(L)'
;MPKLCDSCRARPAAVTVVRTSGQRQERTQLCHACAADLEGFGSPFGLLRSAFPDFDSVFEREVGEPRRGHTSSHGPDEERVNLLELFAERAKRVLQQAAQRAAGRGASAIDTEDFLVAIAEEPEVGVKLLKALNVKPEDLVQYLEVNVSRGKAEKEAILDLSPRAKQAVELAFHVSRDLEHDYIGSEHLLVGLLLEGEGFAAQTLRKLGVTETAARQALLALVGPKGKKEGPVAEKSATPILDAYSRDLTALAKEGKLDPVIGRAEEIERIVQILSRRT
;
A
#
# COMPACT_ATOMS: atom_id res chain seq x y z
N MET A 1 -37.87 -16.10 -15.63
CA MET A 1 -36.54 -16.24 -16.26
C MET A 1 -35.75 -14.96 -15.98
N PRO A 2 -34.53 -15.03 -15.41
CA PRO A 2 -33.72 -13.85 -15.16
C PRO A 2 -33.36 -13.18 -16.50
N LYS A 3 -33.48 -11.85 -16.58
CA LYS A 3 -33.05 -11.10 -17.76
C LYS A 3 -31.54 -11.23 -17.91
N LEU A 4 -31.07 -11.44 -19.14
CA LEU A 4 -29.65 -11.51 -19.46
C LEU A 4 -29.06 -10.09 -19.59
N CYS A 5 -27.77 -9.98 -19.36
CA CYS A 5 -26.99 -8.76 -19.54
C CYS A 5 -27.15 -8.22 -20.97
N ASP A 6 -27.51 -6.94 -21.09
CA ASP A 6 -27.73 -6.28 -22.38
C ASP A 6 -26.45 -6.19 -23.23
N SER A 7 -25.27 -6.16 -22.58
CA SER A 7 -23.97 -6.09 -23.25
C SER A 7 -23.45 -7.46 -23.70
N CYS A 8 -23.18 -8.38 -22.77
CA CYS A 8 -22.53 -9.65 -23.12
C CYS A 8 -23.50 -10.80 -23.46
N ARG A 9 -24.79 -10.68 -23.11
CA ARG A 9 -25.84 -11.70 -23.30
C ARG A 9 -25.55 -13.10 -22.75
N ALA A 10 -24.42 -13.31 -22.07
CA ALA A 10 -23.98 -14.61 -21.56
C ALA A 10 -24.27 -14.80 -20.05
N ARG A 11 -24.49 -13.70 -19.31
CA ARG A 11 -24.65 -13.68 -17.85
C ARG A 11 -25.97 -13.02 -17.44
N PRO A 12 -26.60 -13.40 -16.31
CA PRO A 12 -27.78 -12.71 -15.82
C PRO A 12 -27.46 -11.26 -15.44
N ALA A 13 -28.41 -10.36 -15.71
CA ALA A 13 -28.31 -8.97 -15.31
C ALA A 13 -28.43 -8.83 -13.79
N ALA A 14 -27.52 -8.08 -13.18
CA ALA A 14 -27.42 -7.88 -11.74
C ALA A 14 -27.47 -6.41 -11.34
N VAL A 15 -27.13 -5.49 -12.26
CA VAL A 15 -27.03 -4.05 -12.02
C VAL A 15 -27.82 -3.33 -13.12
N THR A 16 -28.53 -2.25 -12.77
CA THR A 16 -29.18 -1.36 -13.76
C THR A 16 -28.45 -0.02 -13.77
N VAL A 17 -27.93 0.36 -14.92
CA VAL A 17 -27.23 1.63 -15.14
C VAL A 17 -28.18 2.59 -15.83
N VAL A 18 -28.25 3.83 -15.35
CA VAL A 18 -29.06 4.90 -15.96
C VAL A 18 -28.13 5.97 -16.50
N ARG A 19 -28.05 6.10 -17.83
CA ARG A 19 -27.30 7.17 -18.50
C ARG A 19 -28.23 8.34 -18.77
N THR A 20 -27.83 9.53 -18.33
CA THR A 20 -28.61 10.76 -18.53
C THR A 20 -27.90 11.59 -19.59
N SER A 21 -28.46 11.68 -20.80
CA SER A 21 -27.93 12.51 -21.88
C SER A 21 -28.95 13.62 -22.17
N GLY A 22 -28.67 14.82 -21.65
CA GLY A 22 -29.64 15.93 -21.66
C GLY A 22 -30.88 15.63 -20.82
N GLN A 23 -32.08 15.79 -21.40
CA GLN A 23 -33.37 15.45 -20.75
C GLN A 23 -33.78 13.98 -20.89
N ARG A 24 -32.97 13.15 -21.57
CA ARG A 24 -33.31 11.74 -21.83
C ARG A 24 -32.52 10.83 -20.90
N GLN A 25 -33.24 10.01 -20.13
CA GLN A 25 -32.68 8.94 -19.31
C GLN A 25 -32.81 7.61 -20.05
N GLU A 26 -31.68 6.94 -20.28
CA GLU A 26 -31.62 5.59 -20.85
C GLU A 26 -31.19 4.61 -19.76
N ARG A 27 -31.93 3.50 -19.60
CA ARG A 27 -31.66 2.48 -18.60
C ARG A 27 -31.14 1.21 -19.28
N THR A 28 -30.03 0.67 -18.81
CA THR A 28 -29.39 -0.54 -19.34
C THR A 28 -29.17 -1.54 -18.20
N GLN A 29 -29.48 -2.82 -18.43
CA GLN A 29 -29.33 -3.89 -17.43
C GLN A 29 -28.08 -4.72 -17.73
N LEU A 30 -27.14 -4.79 -16.79
CA LEU A 30 -25.81 -5.37 -16.99
C LEU A 30 -25.47 -6.37 -15.88
N CYS A 31 -24.58 -7.31 -16.20
CA CYS A 31 -23.95 -8.15 -15.17
C CYS A 31 -22.85 -7.38 -14.43
N HIS A 32 -22.40 -7.86 -13.27
CA HIS A 32 -21.36 -7.19 -12.48
C HIS A 32 -20.07 -6.91 -13.25
N ALA A 33 -19.64 -7.82 -14.13
CA ALA A 33 -18.44 -7.62 -14.95
C ALA A 33 -18.64 -6.50 -15.99
N CYS A 34 -19.68 -6.57 -16.81
CA CYS A 34 -19.95 -5.53 -17.81
C CYS A 34 -20.31 -4.18 -17.19
N ALA A 35 -20.86 -4.16 -15.97
CA ALA A 35 -21.08 -2.94 -15.20
C ALA A 35 -19.77 -2.35 -14.66
N ALA A 36 -18.78 -3.18 -14.35
CA ALA A 36 -17.44 -2.73 -13.93
C ALA A 36 -16.62 -2.18 -15.11
N ASP A 37 -16.87 -2.67 -16.33
CA ASP A 37 -16.24 -2.19 -17.56
C ASP A 37 -16.88 -0.90 -18.10
N LEU A 38 -18.01 -0.47 -17.55
CA LEU A 38 -18.59 0.83 -17.89
C LEU A 38 -17.83 1.95 -17.18
N GLU A 39 -16.90 2.55 -17.91
CA GLU A 39 -16.21 3.79 -17.55
C GLU A 39 -17.23 4.90 -17.24
N GLY A 40 -17.30 5.32 -15.97
CA GLY A 40 -18.22 6.39 -15.56
C GLY A 40 -18.58 6.44 -14.09
N PHE A 41 -18.25 5.42 -13.29
CA PHE A 41 -18.30 5.52 -11.84
C PHE A 41 -16.95 6.03 -11.32
N GLY A 42 -16.92 7.31 -10.97
CA GLY A 42 -15.79 8.00 -10.35
C GLY A 42 -15.46 7.42 -8.97
N SER A 43 -14.69 6.32 -8.97
CA SER A 43 -13.84 5.95 -7.86
C SER A 43 -12.42 6.37 -8.21
N PRO A 44 -11.71 7.12 -7.35
CA PRO A 44 -10.30 7.44 -7.57
C PRO A 44 -9.40 6.18 -7.68
N PHE A 45 -9.92 5.00 -7.33
CA PHE A 45 -9.26 3.71 -7.49
C PHE A 45 -9.48 3.04 -8.85
N GLY A 46 -10.45 3.49 -9.67
CA GLY A 46 -10.65 2.97 -11.03
C GLY A 46 -9.49 3.29 -11.97
N LEU A 47 -8.75 4.36 -11.68
CA LEU A 47 -7.56 4.81 -12.41
C LEU A 47 -6.37 3.85 -12.29
N LEU A 48 -6.27 3.07 -11.19
CA LEU A 48 -5.18 2.11 -11.04
C LEU A 48 -5.42 0.83 -11.84
N ARG A 49 -6.67 0.38 -11.99
CA ARG A 49 -6.97 -0.93 -12.61
C ARG A 49 -6.63 -0.98 -14.10
N SER A 50 -6.70 0.15 -14.80
CA SER A 50 -6.28 0.26 -16.20
C SER A 50 -4.78 0.53 -16.38
N ALA A 51 -4.08 0.99 -15.33
CA ALA A 51 -2.63 1.15 -15.31
C ALA A 51 -1.87 -0.16 -15.03
N PHE A 52 -2.57 -1.21 -14.57
CA PHE A 52 -1.95 -2.51 -14.20
C PHE A 52 -2.66 -3.75 -14.80
N PRO A 53 -2.66 -3.96 -16.13
CA PRO A 53 -3.08 -5.26 -16.70
C PRO A 53 -2.01 -6.37 -16.55
N ASP A 54 -0.73 -5.98 -16.52
CA ASP A 54 0.47 -6.85 -16.63
C ASP A 54 1.59 -6.48 -15.63
N PHE A 55 1.25 -5.96 -14.44
CA PHE A 55 2.26 -5.75 -13.37
C PHE A 55 2.99 -7.06 -12.98
N ASP A 56 2.42 -8.21 -13.36
CA ASP A 56 2.93 -9.56 -13.08
C ASP A 56 4.18 -9.97 -13.89
N SER A 57 4.46 -9.36 -15.05
CA SER A 57 5.50 -9.89 -15.96
C SER A 57 6.96 -9.62 -15.57
N VAL A 58 7.20 -8.67 -14.66
CA VAL A 58 8.57 -8.33 -14.20
C VAL A 58 9.06 -9.30 -13.12
N PHE A 59 8.14 -9.95 -12.39
CA PHE A 59 8.50 -10.79 -11.24
C PHE A 59 8.96 -12.20 -11.62
N GLU A 60 8.89 -12.58 -12.90
CA GLU A 60 9.17 -13.95 -13.37
C GLU A 60 10.66 -14.26 -13.64
N ARG A 61 11.59 -13.31 -13.51
CA ARG A 61 12.97 -13.51 -13.99
C ARG A 61 14.07 -13.72 -12.95
N GLU A 62 13.74 -13.88 -11.67
CA GLU A 62 14.76 -13.98 -10.61
C GLU A 62 14.59 -15.15 -9.62
N VAL A 63 14.16 -16.31 -10.12
CA VAL A 63 14.36 -17.60 -9.44
C VAL A 63 14.86 -18.68 -10.42
N GLY A 64 16.18 -18.78 -10.55
CA GLY A 64 16.94 -20.00 -10.93
C GLY A 64 16.70 -20.69 -12.29
N GLU A 65 17.66 -20.56 -13.22
CA GLU A 65 17.81 -21.35 -14.47
C GLU A 65 18.23 -22.85 -14.22
N PRO A 66 18.34 -23.73 -15.26
CA PRO A 66 17.48 -23.97 -16.42
C PRO A 66 17.17 -25.48 -16.62
N ARG A 67 16.01 -25.86 -17.20
CA ARG A 67 15.88 -27.14 -17.93
C ARG A 67 15.04 -27.04 -19.20
N ARG A 68 15.56 -27.75 -20.21
CA ARG A 68 15.23 -27.78 -21.64
C ARG A 68 13.75 -28.07 -21.93
N GLY A 69 13.21 -27.24 -22.84
CA GLY A 69 12.25 -27.55 -23.92
C GLY A 69 11.08 -28.50 -23.65
N HIS A 70 9.85 -27.98 -23.79
CA HIS A 70 8.88 -28.52 -24.74
C HIS A 70 7.68 -27.56 -24.93
N THR A 71 7.03 -27.81 -26.06
CA THR A 71 5.93 -27.11 -26.73
C THR A 71 4.65 -26.94 -25.91
N SER A 72 4.01 -25.79 -26.10
CA SER A 72 2.61 -25.44 -25.84
C SER A 72 1.67 -26.53 -25.29
N SER A 73 1.27 -26.36 -24.03
CA SER A 73 -0.04 -26.74 -23.51
C SER A 73 -0.37 -25.82 -22.32
N HIS A 74 -1.54 -25.19 -22.34
CA HIS A 74 -2.12 -24.37 -21.26
C HIS A 74 -1.70 -24.87 -19.85
N GLY A 75 -0.94 -24.02 -19.13
CA GLY A 75 -0.58 -24.23 -17.74
C GLY A 75 -1.73 -23.90 -16.78
N PRO A 76 -1.63 -24.30 -15.50
CA PRO A 76 -2.66 -24.09 -14.49
C PRO A 76 -2.82 -22.58 -14.25
N ASP A 77 -4.01 -22.15 -13.81
CA ASP A 77 -4.33 -20.77 -13.45
C ASP A 77 -3.12 -20.02 -12.86
N GLU A 78 -2.53 -19.11 -13.65
CA GLU A 78 -1.59 -18.11 -13.13
C GLU A 78 -2.35 -17.34 -12.06
N GLU A 79 -2.10 -17.67 -10.80
CA GLU A 79 -2.63 -16.97 -9.65
C GLU A 79 -2.02 -15.56 -9.66
N ARG A 80 -2.65 -14.65 -10.42
CA ARG A 80 -2.25 -13.25 -10.54
C ARG A 80 -2.29 -12.63 -9.16
N VAL A 81 -1.15 -12.52 -8.51
CA VAL A 81 -1.03 -11.95 -7.18
C VAL A 81 -1.21 -10.44 -7.34
N ASN A 82 -2.40 -9.96 -7.01
CA ASN A 82 -2.71 -8.54 -7.08
C ASN A 82 -1.80 -7.78 -6.12
N LEU A 83 -0.72 -7.16 -6.64
CA LEU A 83 0.30 -6.48 -5.84
C LEU A 83 -0.34 -5.46 -4.89
N LEU A 84 -1.43 -4.79 -5.30
CA LEU A 84 -2.15 -3.81 -4.49
C LEU A 84 -2.74 -4.41 -3.20
N GLU A 85 -3.00 -5.71 -3.15
CA GLU A 85 -3.47 -6.40 -1.94
C GLU A 85 -2.36 -6.53 -0.89
N LEU A 86 -1.09 -6.49 -1.31
CA LEU A 86 0.05 -6.48 -0.41
C LEU A 86 0.31 -5.10 0.19
N PHE A 87 -0.30 -4.02 -0.31
CA PHE A 87 -0.12 -2.69 0.27
C PHE A 87 -0.96 -2.53 1.54
N ALA A 88 -0.33 -1.99 2.56
CA ALA A 88 -1.03 -1.45 3.71
C ALA A 88 -1.96 -0.29 3.30
N GLU A 89 -3.02 -0.03 4.07
CA GLU A 89 -4.00 1.02 3.75
C GLU A 89 -3.34 2.41 3.63
N ARG A 90 -2.37 2.69 4.50
CA ARG A 90 -1.55 3.91 4.43
C ARG A 90 -0.71 4.01 3.17
N ALA A 91 -0.15 2.89 2.69
CA ALA A 91 0.64 2.88 1.46
C ALA A 91 -0.27 3.04 0.21
N LYS A 92 -1.49 2.51 0.24
CA LYS A 92 -2.52 2.78 -0.79
C LYS A 92 -2.90 4.26 -0.83
N ARG A 93 -3.01 4.93 0.32
CA ARG A 93 -3.23 6.39 0.38
C ARG A 93 -2.07 7.16 -0.23
N VAL A 94 -0.82 6.77 0.06
CA VAL A 94 0.37 7.36 -0.58
C VAL A 94 0.30 7.23 -2.10
N LEU A 95 0.01 6.03 -2.63
CA LEU A 95 -0.17 5.79 -4.06
C LEU A 95 -1.25 6.71 -4.66
N GLN A 96 -2.40 6.81 -4.01
CA GLN A 96 -3.50 7.65 -4.44
C GLN A 96 -3.13 9.14 -4.45
N GLN A 97 -2.45 9.62 -3.40
CA GLN A 97 -1.99 11.01 -3.31
C GLN A 97 -0.93 11.33 -4.36
N ALA A 98 0.01 10.42 -4.60
CA ALA A 98 1.02 10.56 -5.65
C ALA A 98 0.35 10.68 -7.03
N ALA A 99 -0.66 9.84 -7.31
CA ALA A 99 -1.44 9.92 -8.54
C ALA A 99 -2.19 11.26 -8.68
N GLN A 100 -2.83 11.73 -7.61
CA GLN A 100 -3.53 13.02 -7.61
C GLN A 100 -2.57 14.19 -7.84
N ARG A 101 -1.38 14.16 -7.24
CA ARG A 101 -0.34 15.19 -7.40
C ARG A 101 0.20 15.20 -8.84
N ALA A 102 0.51 14.04 -9.40
CA ALA A 102 0.91 13.89 -10.79
C ALA A 102 -0.16 14.44 -11.75
N ALA A 103 -1.43 14.11 -11.51
CA ALA A 103 -2.55 14.64 -12.30
C ALA A 103 -2.70 16.16 -12.15
N GLY A 104 -2.59 16.68 -10.93
CA GLY A 104 -2.70 18.11 -10.64
C GLY A 104 -1.63 18.96 -11.32
N ARG A 105 -0.42 18.41 -11.51
CA ARG A 105 0.69 19.07 -12.24
C ARG A 105 0.66 18.83 -13.76
N GLY A 106 -0.34 18.10 -14.28
CA GLY A 106 -0.43 17.74 -15.70
C GLY A 106 0.70 16.82 -16.15
N ALA A 107 1.17 15.92 -15.28
CA ALA A 107 2.19 14.94 -15.59
C ALA A 107 1.69 13.90 -16.59
N SER A 108 2.61 13.28 -17.35
CA SER A 108 2.30 12.11 -18.17
C SER A 108 2.39 10.79 -17.40
N ALA A 109 3.04 10.80 -16.24
CA ALA A 109 3.27 9.64 -15.39
C ALA A 109 3.48 10.06 -13.92
N ILE A 110 3.23 9.14 -13.00
CA ILE A 110 3.52 9.29 -11.56
C ILE A 110 5.00 8.99 -11.36
N ASP A 111 5.76 9.97 -10.86
CA ASP A 111 7.21 9.87 -10.74
C ASP A 111 7.67 9.82 -9.26
N THR A 112 8.96 9.59 -9.04
CA THR A 112 9.55 9.37 -7.72
C THR A 112 9.27 10.52 -6.74
N GLU A 113 9.25 11.76 -7.21
CA GLU A 113 8.91 12.94 -6.41
C GLU A 113 7.47 12.95 -5.90
N ASP A 114 6.51 12.46 -6.69
CA ASP A 114 5.10 12.47 -6.29
C ASP A 114 4.91 11.53 -5.10
N PHE A 115 5.60 10.39 -5.11
CA PHE A 115 5.66 9.49 -3.97
C PHE A 115 6.34 10.12 -2.77
N LEU A 116 7.50 10.76 -2.95
CA LEU A 116 8.23 11.34 -1.83
C LEU A 116 7.43 12.45 -1.14
N VAL A 117 6.75 13.29 -1.92
CA VAL A 117 5.86 14.31 -1.36
C VAL A 117 4.66 13.67 -0.65
N ALA A 118 4.00 12.68 -1.28
CA ALA A 118 2.89 11.98 -0.65
C ALA A 118 3.29 11.30 0.67
N ILE A 119 4.48 10.71 0.74
CA ILE A 119 5.03 10.12 1.98
C ILE A 119 5.30 11.20 3.04
N ALA A 120 5.78 12.38 2.64
CA ALA A 120 6.07 13.48 3.56
C ALA A 120 4.81 14.14 4.14
N GLU A 121 3.66 13.99 3.48
CA GLU A 121 2.35 14.50 3.94
C GLU A 121 1.50 13.45 4.66
N GLU A 122 1.82 12.18 4.49
CA GLU A 122 1.13 11.06 5.12
C GLU A 122 1.54 10.94 6.61
N PRO A 123 0.65 11.25 7.58
CA PRO A 123 1.03 11.49 8.97
C PRO A 123 1.27 10.20 9.78
N GLU A 124 1.88 9.17 9.17
CA GLU A 124 2.12 7.89 9.83
C GLU A 124 3.62 7.54 9.89
N VAL A 125 4.02 6.37 9.37
CA VAL A 125 5.39 5.84 9.59
C VAL A 125 6.41 6.48 8.66
N GLY A 126 6.01 6.84 7.43
CA GLY A 126 6.89 7.52 6.47
C GLY A 126 7.46 8.84 7.02
N VAL A 127 6.60 9.71 7.55
CA VAL A 127 7.01 10.96 8.20
C VAL A 127 7.88 10.72 9.44
N LYS A 128 7.57 9.70 10.24
CA LYS A 128 8.40 9.35 11.40
C LYS A 128 9.79 8.89 10.98
N LEU A 129 9.91 8.14 9.89
CA LEU A 129 11.18 7.72 9.33
C LEU A 129 11.98 8.90 8.79
N LEU A 130 11.34 9.83 8.07
CA LEU A 130 11.98 11.09 7.63
C LEU A 130 12.53 11.89 8.81
N LYS A 131 11.73 12.05 9.88
CA LYS A 131 12.16 12.74 11.10
C LYS A 131 13.31 12.03 11.80
N ALA A 132 13.30 10.69 11.85
CA ALA A 132 14.40 9.90 12.39
C ALA A 132 15.70 10.06 11.57
N LEU A 133 15.57 10.33 10.27
CA LEU A 133 16.68 10.66 9.37
C LEU A 133 17.08 12.13 9.39
N ASN A 134 16.57 12.90 10.37
CA ASN A 134 16.81 14.33 10.54
C ASN A 134 16.35 15.19 9.34
N VAL A 135 15.36 14.70 8.58
CA VAL A 135 14.70 15.43 7.50
C VAL A 135 13.40 16.03 8.02
N LYS A 136 13.24 17.34 7.86
CA LYS A 136 11.99 18.03 8.15
C LYS A 136 11.03 17.86 6.97
N PRO A 137 9.85 17.24 7.16
CA PRO A 137 8.91 17.01 6.07
C PRO A 137 8.48 18.30 5.38
N GLU A 138 8.26 19.37 6.14
CA GLU A 138 7.75 20.64 5.62
C GLU A 138 8.75 21.28 4.63
N ASP A 139 10.03 21.30 5.01
CA ASP A 139 11.11 21.82 4.17
C ASP A 139 11.32 20.95 2.92
N LEU A 140 11.15 19.64 3.05
CA LEU A 140 11.26 18.67 1.95
C LEU A 140 10.15 18.88 0.92
N VAL A 141 8.89 18.98 1.36
CA VAL A 141 7.74 19.23 0.49
C VAL A 141 7.93 20.54 -0.26
N GLN A 142 8.31 21.61 0.45
CA GLN A 142 8.56 22.92 -0.18
C GLN A 142 9.67 22.85 -1.23
N TYR A 143 10.77 22.16 -0.94
CA TYR A 143 11.86 22.00 -1.91
C TYR A 143 11.40 21.25 -3.16
N LEU A 144 10.68 20.14 -2.99
CA LEU A 144 10.18 19.34 -4.11
C LEU A 144 9.17 20.15 -4.95
N GLU A 145 8.17 20.77 -4.34
CA GLU A 145 7.14 21.52 -5.08
C GLU A 145 7.70 22.67 -5.92
N VAL A 146 8.77 23.33 -5.46
CA VAL A 146 9.43 24.40 -6.21
C VAL A 146 10.27 23.87 -7.38
N ASN A 147 10.83 22.66 -7.26
CA ASN A 147 11.80 22.11 -8.21
C ASN A 147 11.22 21.00 -9.11
N VAL A 148 9.99 20.55 -8.88
CA VAL A 148 9.31 19.58 -9.73
C VAL A 148 8.87 20.23 -11.04
N SER A 149 9.19 19.55 -12.14
CA SER A 149 8.80 20.01 -13.48
C SER A 149 7.30 19.86 -13.69
N ARG A 150 6.65 20.94 -14.17
CA ARG A 150 5.26 20.85 -14.63
C ARG A 150 5.19 20.03 -15.91
N GLY A 151 4.24 19.11 -15.97
CA GLY A 151 4.04 18.29 -17.16
C GLY A 151 3.31 19.08 -18.25
N LYS A 152 3.38 18.53 -19.48
CA LYS A 152 2.66 19.04 -20.66
C LYS A 152 1.51 18.12 -21.07
N ALA A 153 1.07 17.22 -20.18
CA ALA A 153 0.06 16.23 -20.54
C ALA A 153 -1.30 16.89 -20.79
N GLU A 154 -2.02 16.36 -21.77
CA GLU A 154 -3.41 16.73 -22.03
C GLU A 154 -4.30 16.20 -20.90
N LYS A 155 -5.32 16.98 -20.52
CA LYS A 155 -6.23 16.63 -19.43
C LYS A 155 -6.93 15.31 -19.78
N GLU A 156 -6.97 14.37 -18.84
CA GLU A 156 -7.66 13.05 -18.88
C GLU A 156 -6.80 11.81 -19.25
N ALA A 157 -5.47 11.89 -19.25
CA ALA A 157 -4.64 10.69 -19.38
C ALA A 157 -4.70 9.80 -18.11
N ILE A 158 -4.89 8.49 -18.31
CA ILE A 158 -4.62 7.48 -17.27
C ILE A 158 -3.11 7.54 -16.98
N LEU A 159 -2.76 7.83 -15.73
CA LEU A 159 -1.36 7.95 -15.32
C LEU A 159 -0.81 6.58 -14.92
N ASP A 160 0.22 6.15 -15.62
CA ASP A 160 1.06 5.02 -15.22
C ASP A 160 2.25 5.53 -14.38
N LEU A 161 2.94 4.63 -13.69
CA LEU A 161 4.20 4.91 -13.00
C LEU A 161 5.32 5.15 -14.02
N SER A 162 6.21 6.10 -13.72
CA SER A 162 7.48 6.24 -14.44
C SER A 162 8.33 4.96 -14.27
N PRO A 163 9.25 4.64 -15.19
CA PRO A 163 10.15 3.48 -15.02
C PRO A 163 10.88 3.49 -13.68
N ARG A 164 11.29 4.67 -13.21
CA ARG A 164 11.94 4.86 -11.91
C ARG A 164 10.99 4.63 -10.75
N ALA A 165 9.76 5.14 -10.85
CA ALA A 165 8.74 4.88 -9.83
C ALA A 165 8.38 3.38 -9.75
N LYS A 166 8.31 2.66 -10.87
CA LYS A 166 8.11 1.20 -10.89
C LYS A 166 9.25 0.50 -10.16
N GLN A 167 10.50 0.82 -10.52
CA GLN A 167 11.68 0.28 -9.86
C GLN A 167 11.70 0.57 -8.35
N ALA A 168 11.33 1.77 -7.92
CA ALA A 168 11.25 2.13 -6.51
C ALA A 168 10.21 1.29 -5.74
N VAL A 169 9.06 1.00 -6.36
CA VAL A 169 8.02 0.14 -5.77
C VAL A 169 8.48 -1.31 -5.68
N GLU A 170 9.17 -1.83 -6.70
CA GLU A 170 9.78 -3.17 -6.68
C GLU A 170 10.82 -3.28 -5.55
N LEU A 171 11.71 -2.30 -5.43
CA LEU A 171 12.68 -2.23 -4.34
C LEU A 171 12.00 -2.15 -2.96
N ALA A 172 10.88 -1.44 -2.85
CA ALA A 172 10.09 -1.40 -1.62
C ALA A 172 9.53 -2.78 -1.25
N PHE A 173 9.09 -3.57 -2.23
CA PHE A 173 8.69 -4.97 -1.98
C PHE A 173 9.87 -5.80 -1.46
N HIS A 174 11.06 -5.71 -2.07
CA HIS A 174 12.23 -6.43 -1.56
C HIS A 174 12.59 -6.01 -0.13
N VAL A 175 12.55 -4.71 0.18
CA VAL A 175 12.77 -4.20 1.54
C VAL A 175 11.75 -4.77 2.53
N SER A 176 10.47 -4.90 2.14
CA SER A 176 9.48 -5.49 3.04
C SER A 176 9.77 -6.96 3.31
N ARG A 177 10.26 -7.71 2.32
CA ARG A 177 10.63 -9.12 2.46
C ARG A 177 11.91 -9.32 3.28
N ASP A 178 12.91 -8.47 3.09
CA ASP A 178 14.12 -8.44 3.91
C ASP A 178 13.81 -8.25 5.40
N LEU A 179 12.72 -7.53 5.70
CA LEU A 179 12.23 -7.25 7.05
C LEU A 179 11.18 -8.25 7.54
N GLU A 180 10.92 -9.32 6.79
CA GLU A 180 9.88 -10.32 7.09
C GLU A 180 8.48 -9.70 7.27
N HIS A 181 8.19 -8.62 6.56
CA HIS A 181 6.88 -7.98 6.54
C HIS A 181 6.01 -8.54 5.41
N ASP A 182 4.81 -8.99 5.75
CA ASP A 182 3.82 -9.51 4.80
C ASP A 182 3.15 -8.43 3.94
N TYR A 183 3.47 -7.16 4.18
CA TYR A 183 2.85 -6.00 3.53
C TYR A 183 3.88 -4.94 3.12
N ILE A 184 3.49 -4.07 2.17
CA ILE A 184 4.23 -2.89 1.75
C ILE A 184 3.65 -1.66 2.45
N GLY A 185 4.46 -0.99 3.28
CA GLY A 185 4.11 0.25 3.99
C GLY A 185 4.71 1.50 3.34
N SER A 186 4.32 2.69 3.82
CA SER A 186 4.88 3.98 3.36
C SER A 186 6.39 4.12 3.64
N GLU A 187 6.87 3.42 4.67
CA GLU A 187 8.28 3.31 5.04
C GLU A 187 9.09 2.42 4.10
N HIS A 188 8.49 1.34 3.57
CA HIS A 188 9.13 0.52 2.55
C HIS A 188 9.25 1.30 1.25
N LEU A 189 8.20 2.03 0.88
CA LEU A 189 8.22 2.94 -0.28
C LEU A 189 9.32 3.99 -0.15
N LEU A 190 9.47 4.61 1.03
CA LEU A 190 10.52 5.61 1.25
C LEU A 190 11.93 5.03 1.06
N VAL A 191 12.19 3.83 1.58
CA VAL A 191 13.49 3.16 1.39
C VAL A 191 13.66 2.72 -0.06
N GLY A 192 12.61 2.23 -0.72
CA GLY A 192 12.61 1.89 -2.15
C GLY A 192 12.99 3.08 -3.03
N LEU A 193 12.44 4.28 -2.76
CA LEU A 193 12.80 5.52 -3.45
C LEU A 193 14.27 5.91 -3.26
N LEU A 194 14.86 5.65 -2.10
CA LEU A 194 16.28 5.89 -1.86
C LEU A 194 17.17 4.94 -2.64
N LEU A 195 16.80 3.65 -2.64
CA LEU A 195 17.53 2.57 -3.31
C LEU A 195 17.49 2.67 -4.83
N GLU A 196 16.43 3.25 -5.40
CA GLU A 196 16.32 3.44 -6.86
C GLU A 196 17.48 4.28 -7.42
N GLY A 197 18.13 5.12 -6.60
CA GLY A 197 19.43 5.69 -6.99
C GLY A 197 19.31 7.07 -7.64
N GLU A 198 18.63 7.12 -8.76
CA GLU A 198 18.80 8.17 -9.76
C GLU A 198 17.65 9.18 -9.84
N GLY A 199 16.48 8.82 -9.34
CA GLY A 199 15.27 9.61 -9.32
C GLY A 199 15.42 10.90 -8.53
N PHE A 200 14.54 11.86 -8.81
CA PHE A 200 14.59 13.16 -8.17
C PHE A 200 14.38 13.07 -6.65
N ALA A 201 13.54 12.13 -6.21
CA ALA A 201 13.38 11.81 -4.79
C ALA A 201 14.69 11.35 -4.13
N ALA A 202 15.36 10.38 -4.75
CA ALA A 202 16.60 9.80 -4.24
C ALA A 202 17.72 10.85 -4.15
N GLN A 203 17.88 11.65 -5.22
CA GLN A 203 18.84 12.75 -5.25
C GLN A 203 18.55 13.81 -4.19
N THR A 204 17.28 14.16 -3.98
CA THR A 204 16.88 15.15 -2.98
C THR A 204 17.21 14.67 -1.57
N LEU A 205 16.89 13.41 -1.23
CA LEU A 205 17.21 12.84 0.07
C LEU A 205 18.74 12.74 0.28
N ARG A 206 19.52 12.35 -0.75
CA ARG A 206 20.99 12.34 -0.68
C ARG A 206 21.57 13.73 -0.42
N LYS A 207 21.03 14.78 -1.07
CA LYS A 207 21.44 16.17 -0.83
C LYS A 207 21.20 16.61 0.62
N LEU A 208 20.18 16.04 1.27
CA LEU A 208 19.89 16.25 2.69
C LEU A 208 20.74 15.36 3.62
N GLY A 209 21.72 14.62 3.08
CA GLY A 209 22.62 13.77 3.85
C GLY A 209 22.05 12.40 4.20
N VAL A 210 20.90 12.02 3.65
CA VAL A 210 20.30 10.70 3.88
C VAL A 210 21.05 9.66 3.05
N THR A 211 21.54 8.63 3.74
CA THR A 211 22.16 7.46 3.11
C THR A 211 21.23 6.26 3.19
N GLU A 212 21.33 5.35 2.22
CA GLU A 212 20.56 4.10 2.20
C GLU A 212 20.80 3.26 3.46
N THR A 213 22.05 3.21 3.93
CA THR A 213 22.43 2.53 5.18
C THR A 213 21.75 3.13 6.39
N ALA A 214 21.73 4.47 6.50
CA ALA A 214 21.05 5.14 7.61
C ALA A 214 19.53 4.93 7.55
N ALA A 215 18.94 4.97 6.35
CA ALA A 215 17.51 4.72 6.16
C ALA A 215 17.09 3.31 6.58
N ARG A 216 17.85 2.27 6.19
CA ARG A 216 17.59 0.89 6.62
C ARG A 216 17.74 0.72 8.14
N GLN A 217 18.77 1.31 8.74
CA GLN A 217 18.96 1.27 10.20
C GLN A 217 17.83 1.97 10.96
N ALA A 218 17.41 3.16 10.50
CA ALA A 218 16.31 3.90 11.09
C ALA A 218 14.98 3.14 10.94
N LEU A 219 14.75 2.50 9.79
CA LEU A 219 13.59 1.66 9.55
C LEU A 219 13.54 0.46 10.51
N LEU A 220 14.65 -0.28 10.65
CA LEU A 220 14.78 -1.39 11.60
C LEU A 220 14.49 -0.95 13.04
N ALA A 221 15.00 0.21 13.44
CA ALA A 221 14.77 0.75 14.77
C ALA A 221 13.30 1.17 15.01
N LEU A 222 12.60 1.64 13.97
CA LEU A 222 11.24 2.17 14.08
C LEU A 222 10.16 1.07 14.06
N VAL A 223 10.33 0.05 13.21
CA VAL A 223 9.29 -0.96 12.95
C VAL A 223 9.65 -2.33 13.55
N GLY A 224 10.93 -2.63 13.71
CA GLY A 224 11.44 -3.93 14.16
C GLY A 224 11.26 -5.05 13.10
N PRO A 225 11.94 -6.20 13.25
CA PRO A 225 11.91 -7.31 12.28
C PRO A 225 10.61 -8.15 12.30
N LYS A 226 9.65 -7.80 13.16
CA LYS A 226 8.31 -8.39 13.18
C LYS A 226 7.32 -7.26 13.18
N GLY A 227 7.09 -6.68 12.01
CA GLY A 227 6.17 -5.58 11.79
C GLY A 227 4.90 -5.77 12.61
N LYS A 228 4.69 -4.88 13.59
CA LYS A 228 3.41 -4.83 14.29
C LYS A 228 2.36 -4.55 13.22
N LYS A 229 1.51 -5.55 12.92
CA LYS A 229 0.27 -5.33 12.16
C LYS A 229 -0.43 -4.12 12.73
N GLU A 230 -0.84 -3.21 11.85
CA GLU A 230 -1.37 -1.88 12.13
C GLU A 230 -2.25 -1.90 13.39
N GLY A 231 -1.70 -1.36 14.46
CA GLY A 231 -2.37 -1.06 15.70
C GLY A 231 -1.92 0.33 16.12
N PRO A 232 -2.79 1.13 16.75
CA PRO A 232 -2.43 2.48 17.18
C PRO A 232 -1.14 2.40 18.00
N VAL A 233 -0.19 3.28 17.68
CA VAL A 233 1.11 3.34 18.36
C VAL A 233 0.84 3.51 19.85
N ALA A 234 1.04 2.44 20.61
CA ALA A 234 0.79 2.41 22.04
C ALA A 234 1.60 3.53 22.71
N GLU A 235 0.90 4.35 23.50
CA GLU A 235 1.52 5.33 24.38
C GLU A 235 2.57 4.63 25.25
N LYS A 236 3.68 5.33 25.52
CA LYS A 236 4.74 4.83 26.41
C LYS A 236 4.10 4.41 27.73
N SER A 237 4.29 3.15 28.13
CA SER A 237 3.70 2.64 29.37
C SER A 237 4.26 3.42 30.57
N ALA A 238 3.48 3.48 31.65
CA ALA A 238 3.92 4.07 32.92
C ALA A 238 5.05 3.25 33.59
N THR A 239 5.49 2.14 33.00
CA THR A 239 6.42 1.17 33.60
C THR A 239 7.52 0.72 32.62
N PRO A 240 8.53 1.57 32.34
CA PRO A 240 9.55 1.29 31.33
C PRO A 240 10.46 0.08 31.60
N ILE A 241 10.69 -0.27 32.87
CA ILE A 241 11.53 -1.41 33.26
C ILE A 241 10.80 -2.74 33.02
N LEU A 242 9.48 -2.77 33.24
CA LEU A 242 8.68 -3.98 33.06
C LEU A 242 8.50 -4.33 31.59
N ASP A 243 8.35 -3.34 30.71
CA ASP A 243 8.23 -3.56 29.27
C ASP A 243 9.45 -4.27 28.65
N ALA A 244 10.64 -4.07 29.23
CA ALA A 244 11.87 -4.70 28.76
C ALA A 244 11.91 -6.22 29.03
N TYR A 245 11.18 -6.70 30.05
CA TYR A 245 11.29 -8.09 30.53
C TYR A 245 9.96 -8.83 30.62
N SER A 246 8.84 -8.20 30.28
CA SER A 246 7.50 -8.80 30.38
C SER A 246 6.66 -8.55 29.13
N ARG A 247 5.56 -9.30 29.01
CA ARG A 247 4.57 -9.12 27.94
C ARG A 247 3.23 -8.76 28.56
N ASP A 248 2.61 -7.70 28.05
CA ASP A 248 1.28 -7.29 28.50
C ASP A 248 0.19 -8.18 27.87
N LEU A 249 -0.35 -9.11 28.65
CA LEU A 249 -1.44 -10.00 28.23
C LEU A 249 -2.78 -9.25 28.04
N THR A 250 -2.97 -8.10 28.70
CA THR A 250 -4.20 -7.31 28.59
C THR A 250 -4.26 -6.59 27.24
N ALA A 251 -3.14 -6.04 26.79
CA ALA A 251 -3.00 -5.45 25.46
C ALA A 251 -3.22 -6.50 24.37
N LEU A 252 -2.58 -7.66 24.48
CA LEU A 252 -2.75 -8.77 23.53
C LEU A 252 -4.20 -9.27 23.46
N ALA A 253 -4.93 -9.25 24.59
CA ALA A 253 -6.32 -9.66 24.65
C ALA A 253 -7.23 -8.66 23.92
N LYS A 254 -7.01 -7.35 24.12
CA LYS A 254 -7.74 -6.27 23.41
C LYS A 254 -7.52 -6.32 21.90
N GLU A 255 -6.32 -6.71 21.47
CA GLU A 255 -5.96 -6.88 20.06
C GLU A 255 -6.47 -8.21 19.46
N GLY A 256 -7.13 -9.07 20.25
CA GLY A 256 -7.64 -10.36 19.79
C GLY A 256 -6.55 -11.38 19.43
N LYS A 257 -5.31 -11.18 19.89
CA LYS A 257 -4.14 -12.05 19.58
C LYS A 257 -3.95 -13.18 20.59
N LEU A 258 -4.79 -13.24 21.63
CA LEU A 258 -4.76 -14.30 22.64
C LEU A 258 -5.71 -15.42 22.24
N ASP A 259 -5.18 -16.63 22.13
CA ASP A 259 -5.98 -17.81 21.86
C ASP A 259 -6.98 -18.08 23.01
N PRO A 260 -8.21 -18.53 22.69
CA PRO A 260 -9.19 -18.84 23.71
C PRO A 260 -8.72 -20.01 24.57
N VAL A 261 -8.83 -19.85 25.88
CA VAL A 261 -8.49 -20.91 26.83
C VAL A 261 -9.71 -21.80 27.05
N ILE A 262 -9.71 -22.98 26.44
CA ILE A 262 -10.82 -23.95 26.53
C ILE A 262 -10.68 -24.76 27.83
N GLY A 263 -11.81 -24.93 28.55
CA GLY A 263 -11.93 -25.89 29.65
C GLY A 263 -11.36 -25.46 31.01
N ARG A 264 -11.02 -24.18 31.21
CA ARG A 264 -10.49 -23.65 32.49
C ARG A 264 -11.37 -22.57 33.13
N ALA A 265 -12.69 -22.68 32.96
CA ALA A 265 -13.63 -21.66 33.42
C ALA A 265 -13.67 -21.55 34.96
N GLU A 266 -13.70 -22.69 35.66
CA GLU A 266 -13.77 -22.73 37.13
C GLU A 266 -12.52 -22.16 37.80
N GLU A 267 -11.34 -22.40 37.24
CA GLU A 267 -10.07 -21.87 37.75
C GLU A 267 -9.96 -20.36 37.53
N ILE A 268 -10.37 -19.87 36.36
CA ILE A 268 -10.39 -18.43 36.05
C ILE A 268 -11.33 -17.72 37.04
N GLU A 269 -12.53 -18.25 37.27
CA GLU A 269 -13.49 -17.69 38.22
C GLU A 269 -12.93 -17.64 39.64
N ARG A 270 -12.27 -18.72 40.09
CA ARG A 270 -11.63 -18.77 41.41
C ARG A 270 -10.53 -17.71 41.56
N ILE A 271 -9.71 -17.51 40.53
CA ILE A 271 -8.63 -16.50 40.56
C ILE A 271 -9.23 -15.10 40.64
N VAL A 272 -10.25 -14.81 39.84
CA VAL A 272 -10.94 -13.50 39.88
C VAL A 272 -11.52 -13.26 41.27
N GLN A 273 -12.15 -14.27 41.87
CA GLN A 273 -12.70 -14.16 43.21
C GLN A 273 -11.63 -13.90 44.27
N ILE A 274 -10.44 -14.49 44.15
CA ILE A 274 -9.32 -14.28 45.08
C ILE A 274 -8.75 -12.86 44.90
N LEU A 275 -8.48 -12.45 43.66
CA LEU A 275 -7.87 -11.15 43.35
C LEU A 275 -8.80 -9.97 43.61
N SER A 276 -10.12 -10.17 43.56
CA SER A 276 -11.12 -9.13 43.82
C SER A 276 -11.41 -8.92 45.31
N ARG A 277 -10.79 -9.70 46.20
CA ARG A 277 -10.90 -9.47 47.65
C ARG A 277 -10.16 -8.19 47.97
N ARG A 278 -10.87 -7.23 48.56
CA ARG A 278 -10.26 -6.05 49.16
C ARG A 278 -9.46 -6.53 50.38
N THR A 279 -8.14 -6.46 50.31
CA THR A 279 -7.29 -6.38 51.51
C THR A 279 -7.46 -5.03 52.17
#